data_AF-A0A0F8ZN00-F1
#
_entry.id   AF-A0A0F8ZN00-F1
#
_cell.length_a   1.000
_cell.length_b   1.000
_cell.length_c   1.000
_cell.angle_alpha   90.00
_cell.angle_beta   90.00
_cell.angle_gamma   90.00
#
_symmetry.space_group_name_H-M   'P 1'
#
loop_
_entity.id
_entity.type
_entity.pdbx_description
1 polymer ?
#
loop_
_entity_poly.entity_id
_entity_poly.type
_entity_poly.pdbx_seq_one_letter_code
_entity_poly.pdbx_strand_id
1 'polypeptide(L)' 'MEGLKCSIVVQAGLIPGEPLEGSTRRWDFTQQDLDNPPKFIDGSGAAMNYAMHLQNPNKFNWVKLEWIWY' A
#
# COMPACT_ATOMS: atom_id res chain seq x y z
N MET A 1 4.57 22.18 -10.79
CA MET A 1 3.32 21.83 -10.11
C MET A 1 3.59 20.53 -9.39
N GLU A 2 3.70 20.59 -8.06
CA GLU A 2 3.87 19.40 -7.25
C GLU A 2 2.53 18.64 -7.31
N GLY A 3 2.52 17.50 -7.98
CA GLY A 3 1.29 16.72 -8.20
C GLY A 3 0.93 15.90 -6.97
N LEU A 4 -0.37 15.61 -6.79
CA LEU A 4 -0.85 14.64 -5.81
C LEU A 4 -0.03 13.36 -5.93
N LYS A 5 0.50 12.88 -4.80
CA LYS A 5 1.07 11.55 -4.70
C LYS A 5 0.15 10.69 -3.85
N CYS A 6 -0.15 9.50 -4.35
CA CYS A 6 -0.86 8.48 -3.59
C CYS A 6 0.07 7.30 -3.39
N SER A 7 0.02 6.69 -2.22
CA SER A 7 0.77 5.47 -1.95
C SER A 7 -0.13 4.43 -1.31
N ILE A 8 -0.08 3.21 -1.82
CA ILE A 8 -0.68 2.05 -1.17
C ILE A 8 0.43 1.38 -0.37
N VAL A 9 0.24 1.23 0.92
CA VAL A 9 1.21 0.61 1.83
C VAL A 9 0.56 -0.59 2.48
N VAL A 10 1.09 -1.78 2.22
CA VAL A 10 0.74 -2.99 2.96
C VAL A 10 1.68 -3.09 4.14
N GLN A 11 1.15 -2.98 5.35
CA GLN A 11 1.92 -3.15 6.59
C GLN A 11 1.54 -4.49 7.23
N ALA A 12 2.57 -5.29 7.49
CA ALA A 12 2.45 -6.61 8.09
C ALA A 12 2.58 -6.52 9.60
N GLY A 13 1.58 -7.06 10.32
CA GLY A 13 1.46 -6.86 11.75
C GLY A 13 1.07 -5.42 12.08
N LEU A 14 0.11 -5.25 12.98
CA LEU A 14 -0.16 -4.02 13.71
C LEU A 14 -1.22 -4.29 14.81
N ILE A 15 -1.42 -3.29 15.65
CA ILE A 15 -1.46 -3.33 17.12
C ILE A 15 -2.31 -4.39 17.85
N PRO A 16 -1.81 -4.81 19.04
CA PRO A 16 -0.56 -4.33 19.65
C PRO A 16 0.68 -5.03 19.07
N GLY A 17 1.63 -4.23 18.54
CA GLY A 17 2.88 -4.71 17.93
C GLY A 17 3.55 -3.70 16.97
N GLU A 18 4.84 -3.92 16.69
CA GLU A 18 5.64 -3.21 15.68
C GLU A 18 5.37 -3.76 14.26
N PRO A 19 5.38 -2.92 13.22
CA PRO A 19 5.36 -3.39 11.84
C PRO A 19 6.53 -4.33 11.57
N LEU A 20 6.27 -5.45 10.88
CA LEU A 20 7.34 -6.30 10.36
C LEU A 20 7.93 -5.60 9.12
N GLU A 21 9.03 -4.88 9.28
CA GLU A 21 9.69 -4.11 8.21
C GLU A 21 9.91 -4.95 6.93
N GLY A 22 10.38 -6.20 7.08
CA GLY A 22 10.64 -7.11 5.95
C GLY A 22 9.39 -7.59 5.20
N SER A 23 8.21 -7.32 5.75
CA SER A 23 6.91 -7.72 5.20
C SER A 23 6.05 -6.50 4.83
N THR A 24 6.60 -5.29 4.95
CA THR A 24 5.94 -4.05 4.56
C THR A 24 6.30 -3.71 3.11
N ARG A 25 5.30 -3.41 2.28
CA ARG A 25 5.50 -3.07 0.87
C ARG A 25 4.70 -1.84 0.46
N ARG A 26 5.27 -1.02 -0.43
CA ARG A 26 4.71 0.25 -0.89
C ARG A 26 4.58 0.28 -2.42
N TRP A 27 3.50 0.86 -2.90
CA TRP A 27 3.25 1.20 -4.29
C TRP A 27 2.97 2.69 -4.36
N ASP A 28 3.77 3.44 -5.11
CA ASP A 28 3.65 4.88 -5.25
C ASP A 28 3.06 5.26 -6.60
N PHE A 29 2.14 6.22 -6.60
CA PHE A 29 1.43 6.71 -7.75
C PHE A 29 1.59 8.22 -7.85
N THR A 30 1.93 8.69 -9.05
CA THR A 30 1.91 10.11 -9.38
C THR A 30 0.50 10.55 -9.79
N GLN A 31 0.25 11.85 -9.86
CA GLN A 31 -0.99 12.39 -10.45
C GLN A 31 -1.29 11.79 -11.83
N GLN A 32 -0.27 11.62 -12.68
CA GLN A 32 -0.45 11.02 -14.01
C GLN A 32 -0.92 9.56 -13.95
N ASP A 33 -0.46 8.80 -12.95
CA ASP A 33 -0.91 7.42 -12.76
C ASP A 33 -2.33 7.36 -12.19
N LEU A 34 -2.73 8.37 -11.40
CA LEU A 34 -4.10 8.51 -10.89
C LEU A 34 -5.09 8.94 -11.98
N ASP A 35 -4.64 9.81 -12.89
CA ASP A 35 -5.40 10.23 -14.08
C ASP A 35 -5.51 9.11 -15.12
N ASN A 36 -4.76 7.99 -14.94
CA ASN A 36 -4.83 6.77 -15.75
C ASN A 36 -5.30 5.57 -14.89
N PRO A 37 -6.62 5.40 -14.69
CA PRO A 37 -7.18 4.48 -13.69
C PRO A 37 -6.68 3.03 -13.74
N PRO A 38 -6.42 2.41 -14.91
CA PRO A 38 -5.88 1.05 -14.97
C PRO A 38 -4.61 0.84 -14.14
N LYS A 39 -3.66 1.79 -14.15
CA LYS A 39 -2.42 1.66 -13.37
C LYS A 39 -2.67 1.64 -11.86
N PHE A 40 -3.55 2.53 -11.40
CA PHE A 40 -3.93 2.60 -9.99
C PHE A 40 -4.70 1.35 -9.55
N ILE A 41 -5.61 0.85 -10.38
CA ILE A 41 -6.38 -0.38 -10.13
C ILE A 41 -5.47 -1.59 -10.06
N ASP A 42 -4.55 -1.74 -11.02
CA ASP A 42 -3.60 -2.85 -11.05
C ASP A 42 -2.69 -2.86 -9.82
N GLY A 43 -2.18 -1.68 -9.43
CA GLY A 43 -1.37 -1.56 -8.23
C GLY A 43 -2.17 -1.83 -6.94
N SER A 44 -3.44 -1.44 -6.90
CA SER A 44 -4.35 -1.79 -5.80
C SER A 44 -4.61 -3.29 -5.70
N GLY A 45 -4.82 -3.95 -6.84
CA GLY A 45 -4.98 -5.40 -6.92
C GLY A 45 -3.70 -6.13 -6.49
N ALA A 46 -2.53 -5.66 -6.91
CA ALA A 46 -1.24 -6.20 -6.50
C ALA A 46 -1.00 -6.07 -4.99
N ALA A 47 -1.34 -4.92 -4.40
CA ALA A 47 -1.24 -4.70 -2.96
C ALA A 47 -2.16 -5.63 -2.17
N MET A 48 -3.42 -5.77 -2.61
CA MET A 48 -4.37 -6.68 -1.97
C MET A 48 -3.91 -8.14 -2.05
N ASN A 49 -3.45 -8.58 -3.23
CA ASN A 49 -2.94 -9.93 -3.43
C ASN A 49 -1.72 -10.22 -2.53
N TYR A 50 -0.80 -9.26 -2.41
CA TYR A 50 0.34 -9.37 -1.51
C TYR A 50 -0.11 -9.51 -0.05
N ALA A 51 -1.04 -8.66 0.40
CA ALA A 51 -1.58 -8.70 1.77
C ALA A 51 -2.28 -10.03 2.10
N MET A 52 -2.98 -10.64 1.14
CA MET A 52 -3.64 -11.95 1.34
C MET A 52 -2.66 -13.10 1.51
N HIS A 53 -1.53 -13.07 0.82
CA HIS A 53 -0.55 -14.16 0.82
C HIS A 53 0.55 -13.99 1.87
N LEU A 54 0.55 -12.87 2.57
CA LEU A 54 1.56 -12.57 3.56
C LEU A 54 1.32 -13.41 4.82
N GLN A 55 2.19 -14.41 5.01
CA GLN A 55 2.19 -15.23 6.22
C GLN A 55 2.78 -14.42 7.37
N ASN A 56 1.91 -14.03 8.30
CA ASN A 56 2.30 -13.28 9.49
C ASN A 56 1.86 -14.04 10.76
N PRO A 57 2.71 -14.09 11.80
CA PRO A 57 2.43 -14.82 13.04
C PRO A 57 1.29 -14.23 13.89
N ASN A 58 1.02 -12.93 13.73
CA ASN A 58 0.01 -12.13 14.42
C ASN A 58 -1.37 -12.07 13.70
N LYS A 59 -1.62 -12.94 12.71
CA LYS A 59 -2.90 -13.19 12.02
C LYS A 59 -3.53 -12.05 11.18
N PHE A 60 -3.14 -10.78 11.36
CA PHE A 60 -3.76 -9.64 10.65
C PHE A 60 -2.77 -8.85 9.80
N ASN A 61 -3.07 -8.69 8.51
CA ASN A 61 -2.34 -7.82 7.57
C ASN A 61 -3.18 -6.57 7.30
N TRP A 62 -2.54 -5.41 7.24
CA TRP A 62 -3.21 -4.12 7.02
C TRP A 62 -2.82 -3.53 5.68
N VAL A 63 -3.80 -3.00 4.96
CA VAL A 63 -3.58 -2.23 3.73
C VAL A 63 -3.99 -0.79 4.00
N LYS A 64 -3.03 0.13 3.93
CA LYS A 64 -3.20 1.56 4.15
C LYS A 64 -3.09 2.29 2.82
N LEU A 65 -3.89 3.35 2.66
CA LEU A 65 -3.76 4.31 1.58
C LEU A 65 -3.26 5.64 2.16
N GLU A 66 -2.19 6.19 1.59
CA GLU A 66 -1.60 7.46 1.99
C GLU A 66 -1.74 8.47 0.84
N TRP A 67 -2.40 9.59 1.10
CA TRP A 67 -2.50 10.70 0.15
C TRP A 67 -1.58 11.83 0.61
N ILE A 68 -0.69 12.29 -0.25
CA ILE A 68 0.27 13.35 0.03
C ILE A 68 0.03 14.50 -0.95
N TRP A 69 -0.27 15.66 -0.38
CA TRP A 69 -0.57 16.90 -1.09
C TRP A 69 0.63 17.83 -0.87
N TYR A 70 1.14 18.41 -1.95
CA TYR A 70 2.29 19.31 -1.95
C TYR A 70 1.85 20.67 -2.49
#